data_AF-S4PGE5-F1
#
_entry.id   AF-S4PGE5-F1
#
_cell.length_a   1.000
_cell.length_b   1.000
_cell.length_c   1.000
_cell.angle_alpha   90.00
_cell.angle_beta   90.00
_cell.angle_gamma   90.00
#
_symmetry.space_group_name_H-M   'P 1'
#
loop_
_entity.id
_entity.type
_entity.pdbx_description
1 polymer ?
#
loop_
_entity_poly.entity_id
_entity_poly.type
_entity_poly.pdbx_seq_one_letter_code
_entity_poly.pdbx_strand_id
1 'polypeptide(L)' 'LHFFNPVPVMRLLEVIKSEQMSEETYQAMMEWGKSVGKTCITCKDTPGFVVNRLLGPYSAEALRMYERGDASK' A
#
# COMPACT_ATOMS: atom_id res chain seq x y z
N LEU A 1 -7.10 2.33 6.93
CA LEU A 1 -6.62 0.93 7.05
C LEU A 1 -6.78 0.25 5.69
N HIS A 2 -5.72 0.20 4.90
CA HIS A 2 -5.76 -0.36 3.55
C HIS A 2 -5.21 -1.78 3.54
N PHE A 3 -6.13 -2.74 3.37
CA PHE A 3 -5.85 -4.17 3.28
C PHE A 3 -5.59 -4.59 1.84
N PHE A 4 -4.97 -5.76 1.68
CA PHE A 4 -4.70 -6.38 0.38
C PHE A 4 -5.51 -7.69 0.24
N ASN A 5 -6.02 -7.95 -0.96
CA ASN A 5 -6.88 -9.10 -1.25
C ASN A 5 -6.06 -10.35 -1.64
N PRO A 6 -6.40 -11.57 -1.16
CA PRO A 6 -7.39 -11.89 -0.13
C PRO A 6 -6.92 -11.52 1.28
N VAL A 7 -7.80 -10.82 2.02
CA VAL A 7 -7.46 -10.29 3.35
C VAL A 7 -6.95 -11.35 4.33
N PRO A 8 -7.51 -12.57 4.42
CA PRO A 8 -6.98 -13.57 5.36
C PRO A 8 -5.56 -14.05 5.03
N VAL A 9 -5.15 -13.99 3.76
CA VAL A 9 -3.87 -14.51 3.25
C VAL A 9 -2.79 -13.43 3.26
N MET A 10 -3.14 -12.20 2.88
CA MET A 10 -2.18 -11.11 2.76
C MET A 10 -1.76 -10.58 4.12
N ARG A 11 -0.45 -10.50 4.36
CA ARG A 11 0.12 -10.04 5.65
C ARG A 11 0.17 -8.52 5.79
N LEU A 12 0.28 -7.77 4.70
CA LEU A 12 0.50 -6.34 4.73
C LEU A 12 -0.79 -5.57 5.08
N LEU A 13 -0.64 -4.51 5.87
CA LEU A 13 -1.65 -3.48 6.13
C LEU A 13 -1.01 -2.10 6.07
N GLU A 14 -1.51 -1.24 5.20
CA GLU A 14 -1.11 0.17 5.17
C GLU A 14 -2.00 0.96 6.13
N VAL A 15 -1.37 1.57 7.15
CA VAL A 15 -2.01 2.48 8.10
C VAL A 15 -1.70 3.91 7.64
N ILE A 16 -2.73 4.58 7.13
CA ILE A 16 -2.64 5.90 6.53
C ILE A 16 -2.78 6.96 7.63
N LYS A 17 -1.74 7.76 7.81
CA LYS A 17 -1.72 8.90 8.73
C LYS A 17 -2.03 10.18 7.95
N SER A 18 -3.24 10.71 8.14
CA SER A 18 -3.63 12.03 7.61
C SER A 18 -3.16 13.14 8.56
N GLU A 19 -3.11 14.38 8.06
CA GLU A 19 -2.64 15.54 8.86
C GLU A 19 -3.54 15.84 10.07
N GLN A 20 -4.84 15.54 9.97
CA GLN A 20 -5.82 15.78 11.02
C GLN A 20 -5.94 14.60 12.01
N MET A 21 -5.26 13.49 11.75
CA MET A 21 -5.33 12.30 12.60
C MET A 21 -4.51 12.49 13.87
N SER A 22 -5.16 12.30 15.04
CA SER A 22 -4.46 12.34 16.32
C SER A 22 -3.46 11.20 16.46
N GLU A 23 -2.41 11.40 17.27
CA GLU A 23 -1.40 10.36 17.50
C GLU A 23 -2.02 9.15 18.18
N GLU A 24 -2.96 9.37 19.11
CA GLU A 24 -3.66 8.30 19.83
C GLU A 24 -4.46 7.43 18.87
N THR A 25 -5.18 8.04 17.93
CA THR A 25 -5.93 7.30 16.90
C THR A 25 -4.97 6.51 16.01
N TYR A 26 -3.86 7.11 15.61
CA TYR A 26 -2.87 6.45 14.76
C TYR A 26 -2.25 5.23 15.45
N GLN A 27 -1.85 5.36 16.71
CA GLN A 27 -1.29 4.24 17.48
C GLN A 27 -2.33 3.14 17.71
N ALA A 28 -3.58 3.49 18.04
CA ALA A 28 -4.65 2.51 18.19
C ALA A 28 -4.88 1.69 16.91
N MET A 29 -4.80 2.32 15.74
CA MET A 29 -4.92 1.64 14.44
C MET A 29 -3.72 0.72 14.16
N MET A 30 -2.51 1.14 14.52
CA MET A 30 -1.29 0.33 14.40
C MET A 30 -1.34 -0.91 15.31
N GLU A 31 -1.77 -0.75 16.56
CA GLU A 31 -1.91 -1.84 17.53
C GLU A 31 -3.00 -2.82 17.12
N TRP A 32 -4.17 -2.30 16.71
CA TRP A 32 -5.26 -3.13 16.21
C TRP A 32 -4.86 -3.93 14.98
N GLY A 33 -4.16 -3.31 14.03
CA GLY A 33 -3.68 -4.01 12.83
C GLY A 33 -2.73 -5.16 13.16
N LYS A 34 -1.83 -4.97 14.13
CA LYS A 34 -0.94 -6.02 14.63
C LYS A 34 -1.72 -7.14 15.34
N SER A 35 -2.74 -6.80 16.14
CA SER A 35 -3.52 -7.78 16.90
C SER A 35 -4.34 -8.71 16.00
N VAL A 36 -4.76 -8.25 14.82
CA VAL A 36 -5.40 -9.07 13.78
C VAL A 36 -4.40 -9.77 12.83
N GLY A 37 -3.14 -9.85 13.24
CA GLY A 37 -2.09 -10.62 12.53
C GLY A 37 -1.50 -9.93 11.30
N LYS A 38 -1.65 -8.60 11.16
CA LYS A 38 -1.06 -7.86 10.03
C LYS A 38 0.29 -7.25 10.37
N THR A 39 1.15 -7.23 9.36
CA THR A 39 2.36 -6.41 9.31
C THR A 39 1.96 -5.00 8.90
N CYS A 40 1.91 -4.09 9.88
CA CYS A 40 1.48 -2.72 9.66
C CYS A 40 2.64 -1.83 9.23
N ILE A 41 2.43 -1.04 8.18
CA ILE A 41 3.35 0.03 7.78
C ILE A 41 2.63 1.38 7.81
N THR A 42 3.39 2.44 8.06
CA THR A 42 2.89 3.82 8.02
C THR A 42 2.98 4.36 6.61
N CYS A 43 1.94 5.04 6.14
CA CYS A 43 2.05 5.93 4.98
C CYS A 43 1.32 7.24 5.23
N LYS A 44 1.73 8.30 4.52
CA LYS A 44 0.98 9.56 4.50
C LYS A 44 -0.25 9.43 3.59
N ASP A 45 -1.20 10.33 3.76
CA ASP A 45 -2.35 10.45 2.88
C ASP A 45 -1.92 11.06 1.53
N THR A 46 -1.42 10.21 0.65
CA THR A 46 -0.95 10.55 -0.70
C THR A 46 -1.55 9.57 -1.71
N PRO A 47 -1.80 9.98 -2.97
CA PRO A 47 -2.42 9.12 -3.97
C PRO A 47 -1.72 7.77 -4.11
N GLY A 48 -2.46 6.68 -3.92
CA GLY A 48 -1.94 5.31 -4.07
C GLY A 48 -1.08 4.79 -2.91
N PHE A 49 -0.96 5.54 -1.81
CA PHE A 49 -0.20 5.13 -0.62
C PHE A 49 1.22 4.67 -0.97
N VAL A 50 1.66 3.48 -0.53
CA VAL A 50 2.99 2.97 -0.90
C VAL A 50 2.88 1.99 -2.07
N VAL A 51 2.15 0.88 -1.88
CA VAL A 51 2.17 -0.23 -2.85
C VAL A 51 1.61 0.18 -4.20
N ASN A 52 0.43 0.82 -4.24
CA ASN A 52 -0.19 1.19 -5.52
C ASN A 52 0.57 2.33 -6.20
N ARG A 53 1.15 3.24 -5.41
CA ARG A 53 1.95 4.36 -5.92
C ARG A 53 3.23 3.90 -6.61
N LEU A 54 3.79 2.75 -6.22
CA LEU A 54 4.95 2.13 -6.87
C LEU A 54 4.52 1.20 -8.02
N LEU A 55 3.56 0.32 -7.76
CA LEU A 55 3.19 -0.75 -8.69
C LEU A 55 2.50 -0.25 -9.96
N GLY A 56 1.67 0.80 -9.84
CA GLY A 56 0.99 1.40 -10.99
C GLY A 56 1.97 1.96 -12.02
N PRO A 57 2.85 2.91 -11.65
CA PRO A 57 3.89 3.42 -12.54
C PRO A 57 4.86 2.35 -13.04
N TYR A 58 5.26 1.40 -12.19
CA TYR A 58 6.10 0.27 -12.61
C TYR A 58 5.44 -0.54 -13.74
N SER A 59 4.17 -0.89 -13.57
CA SER A 59 3.41 -1.63 -14.60
C SER A 59 3.24 -0.81 -15.88
N ALA A 60 3.03 0.50 -15.77
CA ALA A 60 2.92 1.39 -16.92
C ALA A 60 4.25 1.49 -17.69
N GLU A 61 5.39 1.55 -17.00
CA GLU A 61 6.71 1.52 -17.65
C GLU A 61 7.00 0.16 -18.31
N ALA A 62 6.61 -0.95 -17.68
CA ALA A 62 6.71 -2.27 -18.28
C ALA A 62 5.87 -2.36 -19.57
N LEU A 63 4.65 -1.80 -19.58
CA LEU A 63 3.82 -1.73 -20.78
C LEU A 63 4.45 -0.89 -21.88
N ARG A 64 5.00 0.30 -21.55
CA ARG A 64 5.69 1.16 -22.53
C ARG A 64 6.92 0.48 -23.14
N MET A 65 7.66 -0.30 -22.34
CA MET A 65 8.79 -1.11 -22.83
C MET A 65 8.33 -2.15 -23.85
N TYR A 66 7.19 -2.81 -23.60
CA TYR A 66 6.57 -3.74 -24.55
C TYR A 66 6.09 -3.02 -25.83
N GLU A 67 5.42 -1.87 -25.70
CA GLU A 67 4.92 -1.08 -26.85
C GLU A 67 6.03 -0.59 -27.78
N ARG A 68 7.21 -0.27 -27.24
CA ARG A 68 8.40 0.08 -28.04
C ARG A 68 9.07 -1.12 -28.70
N GLY A 69 8.71 -2.34 -28.30
CA GLY A 69 9.33 -3.58 -28.77
C GLY A 69 10.73 -3.81 -28.20
N ASP A 70 11.03 -3.26 -27.02
CA ASP A 70 12.35 -3.40 -26.37
C ASP A 70 12.59 -4.85 -25.87
N ALA A 71 11.51 -5.59 -25.58
CA ALA A 71 11.51 -6.99 -25.13
C ALA A 71 10.31 -7.76 -25.73
N SER A 72 10.18 -9.07 -25.42
CA SER A 72 9.33 -10.07 -26.11
C SER A 72 7.95 -9.61 -26.62
N LYS A 73 7.58 -10.09 -27.82
CA LYS A 73 6.23 -10.04 -28.44
C LYS A 73 5.42 -11.29 -28.16
#